data_AF-A0A7C2PYG9-F1
#
_entry.id   AF-A0A7C2PYG9-F1
#
_cell.length_a   1.000
_cell.length_b   1.000
_cell.length_c   1.000
_cell.angle_alpha   90.00
_cell.angle_beta   90.00
_cell.angle_gamma   90.00
#
_symmetry.space_group_name_H-M   'P 1'
#
loop_
_entity.id
_entity.type
_entity.pdbx_description
1 polymer ?
#
loop_
_entity_poly.entity_id
_entity_poly.type
_entity_poly.pdbx_seq_one_letter_code
_entity_poly.pdbx_strand_id
1 'polypeptide(L)'
;MMEQYRLFHRVEQLTLNSLQIEGLASSYDPWRDPVPLTTAEGRAVAHQALTEAQRLAATAPSDTEALRQLGRAALLAGQPDIAVAAFSQAVAQRSDSPLIWFELGMAYEQLAPAHVVEALTFDQPDKTRWEWLPSPPTQQDWSLPVTTTEPSDWWLPPEPITRTVFANEQLTLRITLPAQPVVLSFWMGTPTAQPATYRVMLDGEVAGTFELAAPEQGWQHGYIDLAPWAGQTVIITLQTSPTTAGWGDLRLIDQAALACIRHDCLQRAAAAWRQGGFTAADFLHRGTVAFRQKQYDEALRWYGRVAMMGGDTTSTRWYTRYLITNERELLDQSVASDQGWINSELRLRAWLRWATLLHEERRFAEVEQGLQHLIVTTPDINPSTTRLWSDVYRLLALSLWGQNRAAEAIPYAAKAVEIDERSTWAHIHYGKILYIADPNQAYLTEQAFAKALALDPHPAIWRNLIGFWRWVKEPERAAALCRQAQQQGLVEEVQQECTK
;
A
#
# COMPACT_ATOMS: atom_id res chain seq x y z
N MET A 1 14.16 -25.23 36.74
CA MET A 1 14.30 -26.13 35.58
C MET A 1 13.00 -26.88 35.23
N MET A 2 12.46 -27.77 36.08
CA MET A 2 11.19 -28.48 35.76
C MET A 2 9.98 -27.54 35.60
N GLU A 3 9.87 -26.51 36.43
CA GLU A 3 8.77 -25.52 36.34
C GLU A 3 8.89 -24.63 35.09
N GLN A 4 10.08 -24.11 34.78
CA GLN A 4 10.36 -23.33 33.57
C GLN A 4 10.02 -24.13 32.30
N TYR A 5 10.44 -25.40 32.22
CA TYR A 5 10.12 -26.28 31.10
C TYR A 5 8.60 -26.49 30.94
N ARG A 6 7.88 -26.69 32.05
CA ARG A 6 6.42 -26.81 32.06
C ARG A 6 5.73 -25.53 31.58
N LEU A 7 6.19 -24.36 32.05
CA LEU A 7 5.66 -23.06 31.65
C LEU A 7 5.92 -22.80 30.16
N PHE A 8 7.13 -23.08 29.68
CA PHE A 8 7.50 -22.93 28.27
C PHE A 8 6.55 -23.69 27.34
N HIS A 9 6.36 -24.99 27.54
CA HIS A 9 5.44 -25.77 26.72
C HIS A 9 3.98 -25.35 26.87
N ARG A 10 3.58 -24.86 28.05
CA ARG A 10 2.24 -24.33 28.25
C ARG A 10 2.00 -23.08 27.40
N VAL A 11 2.99 -22.18 27.34
CA VAL A 11 2.94 -20.97 26.49
C VAL A 11 2.84 -21.37 25.03
N GLU A 12 3.73 -22.26 24.54
CA GLU A 12 3.70 -22.73 23.15
C GLU A 12 2.34 -23.34 22.78
N GLN A 13 1.79 -24.19 23.65
CA GLN A 13 0.48 -24.81 23.43
C GLN A 13 -0.63 -23.76 23.34
N LEU A 14 -0.67 -22.78 24.25
CA LEU A 14 -1.70 -21.74 24.25
C LEU A 14 -1.57 -20.84 23.01
N THR A 15 -0.35 -20.47 22.62
CA THR A 15 -0.07 -19.70 21.41
C THR A 15 -0.49 -20.45 20.14
N LEU A 16 -0.21 -21.75 20.04
CA LEU A 16 -0.65 -22.55 18.90
C LEU A 16 -2.17 -22.70 18.85
N ASN A 17 -2.80 -22.94 20.00
CA ASN A 17 -4.26 -23.04 20.10
C ASN A 17 -4.95 -21.73 19.69
N SER A 18 -4.44 -20.58 20.15
CA SER A 18 -5.03 -19.28 19.80
C SER A 18 -4.95 -18.99 18.29
N LEU A 19 -3.83 -19.34 17.65
CA LEU A 19 -3.67 -19.27 16.21
C LEU A 19 -4.59 -20.25 15.45
N GLN A 20 -4.79 -21.45 15.98
CA GLN A 20 -5.68 -22.46 15.37
C GLN A 20 -7.14 -21.99 15.38
N ILE A 21 -7.60 -21.38 16.48
CA ILE A 21 -8.95 -20.80 16.59
C ILE A 21 -9.19 -19.75 15.51
N GLU A 22 -8.17 -18.97 15.16
CA GLU A 22 -8.25 -17.93 14.14
C GLU A 22 -8.07 -18.46 12.69
N GLY A 23 -7.94 -19.79 12.51
CA GLY A 23 -7.63 -20.39 11.21
C GLY A 23 -6.23 -20.05 10.69
N LEU A 24 -5.36 -19.55 11.56
CA LEU A 24 -4.00 -19.16 11.24
C LEU A 24 -3.00 -20.30 11.51
N ALA A 25 -3.39 -21.47 12.00
CA ALA A 25 -2.44 -22.58 12.19
C ALA A 25 -1.94 -23.11 10.82
N SER A 26 -0.65 -22.93 10.52
CA SER A 26 -0.01 -23.48 9.31
C SER A 26 1.37 -24.06 9.63
N SER A 27 2.08 -24.54 8.60
CA SER A 27 3.48 -25.00 8.73
C SER A 27 4.33 -23.98 9.47
N TYR A 28 5.25 -24.47 10.31
CA TYR A 28 6.17 -23.61 11.07
C TYR A 28 6.90 -22.62 10.14
N ASP A 29 6.57 -21.33 10.27
CA ASP A 29 7.30 -20.21 9.68
C ASP A 29 7.78 -19.32 10.83
N PRO A 30 9.09 -19.27 11.12
CA PRO A 30 9.61 -18.43 12.20
C PRO A 30 9.40 -16.94 11.92
N TRP A 31 9.20 -16.55 10.66
CA TRP A 31 9.06 -15.16 10.22
C TRP A 31 7.61 -14.75 9.94
N ARG A 32 6.66 -15.55 10.43
CA ARG A 32 5.24 -15.24 10.34
C ARG A 32 4.98 -13.86 10.93
N ASP A 33 4.14 -13.08 10.26
CA ASP A 33 3.58 -11.83 10.78
C ASP A 33 2.73 -12.08 12.05
N PRO A 34 3.21 -11.73 13.25
CA PRO A 34 2.50 -12.00 14.51
C PRO A 34 1.38 -10.97 14.76
N VAL A 35 0.35 -10.97 13.92
CA VAL A 35 -0.78 -10.02 14.05
C VAL A 35 -1.63 -10.27 15.30
N PRO A 36 -2.19 -9.22 15.94
CA PRO A 36 -3.13 -9.40 17.04
C PRO A 36 -4.35 -10.21 16.62
N LEU A 37 -4.81 -11.08 17.51
CA LEU A 37 -5.97 -11.92 17.24
C LEU A 37 -7.27 -11.12 17.30
N THR A 38 -8.17 -11.40 16.38
CA THR A 38 -9.41 -10.64 16.14
C THR A 38 -10.63 -11.35 16.72
N THR A 39 -10.58 -12.69 16.85
CA THR A 39 -11.67 -13.46 17.43
C THR A 39 -11.69 -13.32 18.97
N ALA A 40 -12.89 -13.25 19.57
CA ALA A 40 -13.00 -13.12 21.03
C ALA A 40 -12.37 -14.32 21.77
N GLU A 41 -12.57 -15.54 21.24
CA GLU A 41 -11.98 -16.76 21.78
C GLU A 41 -10.47 -16.80 21.59
N GLY A 42 -9.96 -16.49 20.39
CA GLY A 42 -8.52 -16.41 20.11
C GLY A 42 -7.82 -15.40 21.02
N ARG A 43 -8.40 -14.20 21.20
CA ARG A 43 -7.89 -13.20 22.16
C ARG A 43 -7.85 -13.71 23.59
N ALA A 44 -8.91 -14.37 24.04
CA ALA A 44 -8.96 -14.92 25.40
C ALA A 44 -7.83 -15.93 25.64
N VAL A 45 -7.57 -16.82 24.68
CA VAL A 45 -6.46 -17.78 24.76
C VAL A 45 -5.09 -17.09 24.64
N ALA A 46 -4.96 -16.06 23.80
CA ALA A 46 -3.73 -15.28 23.72
C ALA A 46 -3.41 -14.54 25.03
N HIS A 47 -4.41 -13.98 25.73
CA HIS A 47 -4.22 -13.38 27.06
C HIS A 47 -3.80 -14.42 28.11
N GLN A 48 -4.29 -15.67 28.02
CA GLN A 48 -3.80 -16.75 28.86
C GLN A 48 -2.34 -17.08 28.55
N ALA A 49 -1.96 -17.17 27.26
CA ALA A 49 -0.58 -17.38 26.84
C ALA A 49 0.34 -16.29 27.40
N LEU A 50 -0.09 -15.03 27.30
CA LEU A 50 0.64 -13.88 27.84
C LEU A 50 0.84 -13.99 29.36
N THR A 51 -0.21 -14.37 30.11
CA THR A 51 -0.13 -14.54 31.56
C THR A 51 0.91 -15.60 31.96
N GLU A 52 0.91 -16.75 31.27
CA GLU A 52 1.90 -17.81 31.53
C GLU A 52 3.31 -17.41 31.06
N ALA A 53 3.43 -16.63 29.98
CA ALA A 53 4.70 -16.14 29.49
C ALA A 53 5.32 -15.09 30.42
N GLN A 54 4.50 -14.24 31.06
CA GLN A 54 4.95 -13.32 32.12
C GLN A 54 5.51 -14.09 33.32
N ARG A 55 4.86 -15.19 33.73
CA ARG A 55 5.38 -16.07 34.79
C ARG A 55 6.70 -16.71 34.38
N LEU A 56 6.78 -17.22 33.15
CA LEU A 56 8.00 -17.81 32.61
C LEU A 56 9.16 -16.82 32.66
N ALA A 57 8.98 -15.61 32.11
CA ALA A 57 9.97 -14.54 32.14
C ALA A 57 10.35 -14.11 33.56
N ALA A 58 9.40 -14.08 34.51
CA ALA A 58 9.70 -13.79 35.91
C ALA A 58 10.59 -14.86 36.58
N THR A 59 10.43 -16.14 36.19
CA THR A 59 11.28 -17.24 36.69
C THR A 59 12.63 -17.35 35.97
N ALA A 60 12.79 -16.70 34.83
CA ALA A 60 13.97 -16.76 33.98
C ALA A 60 14.19 -15.40 33.26
N PRO A 61 14.47 -14.31 33.99
CA PRO A 61 14.50 -12.95 33.41
C PRO A 61 15.64 -12.73 32.41
N SER A 62 16.69 -13.56 32.48
CA SER A 62 17.83 -13.55 31.56
C SER A 62 17.76 -14.66 30.50
N ASP A 63 16.63 -15.34 30.37
CA ASP A 63 16.45 -16.36 29.33
C ASP A 63 15.83 -15.68 28.10
N THR A 64 16.64 -15.59 27.05
CA THR A 64 16.28 -14.95 25.79
C THR A 64 15.05 -15.58 25.15
N GLU A 65 14.88 -16.91 25.24
CA GLU A 65 13.73 -17.57 24.64
C GLU A 65 12.47 -17.36 25.49
N ALA A 66 12.59 -17.32 26.82
CA ALA A 66 11.49 -16.93 27.71
C ALA A 66 10.96 -15.52 27.40
N LEU A 67 11.88 -14.55 27.23
CA LEU A 67 11.54 -13.18 26.85
C LEU A 67 10.91 -13.11 25.45
N ARG A 68 11.43 -13.89 24.50
CA ARG A 68 10.88 -13.96 23.16
C ARG A 68 9.45 -14.53 23.15
N GLN A 69 9.17 -15.57 23.92
CA GLN A 69 7.82 -16.13 24.06
C GLN A 69 6.86 -15.14 24.73
N LEU A 70 7.33 -14.36 25.72
CA LEU A 70 6.57 -13.25 26.29
C LEU A 70 6.20 -12.23 25.22
N GLY A 71 7.17 -11.78 24.42
CA GLY A 71 6.90 -10.82 23.36
C GLY A 71 5.91 -11.34 22.31
N ARG A 72 6.06 -12.59 21.86
CA ARG A 72 5.12 -13.20 20.89
C ARG A 72 3.71 -13.34 21.44
N ALA A 73 3.57 -13.81 22.67
CA ALA A 73 2.26 -13.91 23.32
C ALA A 73 1.61 -12.53 23.51
N ALA A 74 2.40 -11.51 23.82
CA ALA A 74 1.95 -10.14 23.96
C ALA A 74 1.43 -9.55 22.63
N LEU A 75 2.13 -9.76 21.50
CA LEU A 75 1.65 -9.31 20.17
C LEU A 75 0.32 -9.98 19.79
N LEU A 76 0.19 -11.29 19.96
CA LEU A 76 -1.07 -12.00 19.68
C LEU A 76 -2.21 -11.53 20.58
N ALA A 77 -1.90 -11.12 21.81
CA ALA A 77 -2.84 -10.55 22.78
C ALA A 77 -3.11 -9.05 22.57
N GLY A 78 -2.50 -8.40 21.57
CA GLY A 78 -2.65 -6.97 21.30
C GLY A 78 -2.04 -6.06 22.36
N GLN A 79 -0.95 -6.49 23.01
CA GLN A 79 -0.19 -5.73 24.01
C GLN A 79 1.24 -5.43 23.51
N PRO A 80 1.38 -4.55 22.51
CA PRO A 80 2.67 -4.27 21.85
C PRO A 80 3.70 -3.60 22.77
N ASP A 81 3.27 -2.86 23.78
CA ASP A 81 4.12 -2.24 24.80
C ASP A 81 4.90 -3.28 25.61
N ILE A 82 4.22 -4.33 26.07
CA ILE A 82 4.86 -5.47 26.76
C ILE A 82 5.80 -6.20 25.79
N ALA A 83 5.39 -6.35 24.53
CA ALA A 83 6.21 -7.01 23.53
C ALA A 83 7.52 -6.26 23.25
N VAL A 84 7.45 -4.94 23.11
CA VAL A 84 8.64 -4.09 22.91
C VAL A 84 9.59 -4.24 24.09
N ALA A 85 9.12 -4.16 25.33
CA ALA A 85 9.96 -4.33 26.51
C ALA A 85 10.66 -5.71 26.53
N ALA A 86 9.90 -6.79 26.30
CA ALA A 86 10.42 -8.15 26.31
C ALA A 86 11.46 -8.39 25.20
N PHE A 87 11.17 -7.96 23.98
CA PHE A 87 12.12 -8.10 22.87
C PHE A 87 13.34 -7.18 23.01
N SER A 88 13.19 -5.99 23.59
CA SER A 88 14.31 -5.08 23.89
C SER A 88 15.31 -5.74 24.86
N GLN A 89 14.81 -6.39 25.91
CA GLN A 89 15.65 -7.17 26.82
C GLN A 89 16.28 -8.38 26.12
N ALA A 90 15.54 -9.06 25.24
CA ALA A 90 16.04 -10.22 24.51
C ALA A 90 17.18 -9.84 23.54
N VAL A 91 17.08 -8.75 22.79
CA VAL A 91 18.16 -8.29 21.90
C VAL A 91 19.37 -7.77 22.66
N ALA A 92 19.18 -7.22 23.87
CA ALA A 92 20.29 -6.81 24.74
C ALA A 92 21.11 -8.02 25.22
N GLN A 93 20.47 -9.17 25.45
CA GLN A 93 21.15 -10.42 25.82
C GLN A 93 21.76 -11.14 24.61
N ARG A 94 21.07 -11.10 23.47
CA ARG A 94 21.43 -11.80 22.26
C ARG A 94 21.20 -10.93 21.02
N SER A 95 22.18 -10.09 20.72
CA SER A 95 22.13 -9.15 19.59
C SER A 95 22.37 -9.79 18.22
N ASP A 96 22.80 -11.05 18.18
CA ASP A 96 23.16 -11.79 16.95
C ASP A 96 22.00 -12.54 16.29
N SER A 97 20.77 -12.41 16.82
CA SER A 97 19.59 -13.14 16.35
C SER A 97 18.69 -12.26 15.46
N PRO A 98 18.68 -12.46 14.12
CA PRO A 98 17.80 -11.71 13.22
C PRO A 98 16.31 -11.88 13.56
N LEU A 99 15.94 -13.02 14.15
CA LEU A 99 14.56 -13.33 14.51
C LEU A 99 14.00 -12.41 15.59
N ILE A 100 14.79 -12.10 16.61
CA ILE A 100 14.36 -11.23 17.69
C ILE A 100 14.28 -9.78 17.19
N TRP A 101 15.21 -9.37 16.32
CA TRP A 101 15.16 -8.06 15.67
C TRP A 101 13.93 -7.89 14.76
N PHE A 102 13.59 -8.93 14.01
CA PHE A 102 12.36 -8.97 13.23
C PHE A 102 11.14 -8.78 14.14
N GLU A 103 11.00 -9.61 15.18
CA GLU A 103 9.87 -9.57 16.12
C GLU A 103 9.82 -8.24 16.93
N LEU A 104 10.97 -7.63 17.26
CA LEU A 104 11.04 -6.30 17.87
C LEU A 104 10.49 -5.22 16.93
N GLY A 105 10.87 -5.26 15.65
CA GLY A 105 10.33 -4.32 14.68
C GLY A 105 8.83 -4.49 14.46
N MET A 106 8.33 -5.74 14.49
CA MET A 106 6.89 -6.03 14.49
C MET A 106 6.18 -5.43 15.72
N ALA A 107 6.82 -5.50 16.90
CA ALA A 107 6.25 -4.95 18.12
C ALA A 107 6.17 -3.42 18.08
N TYR A 108 7.20 -2.77 17.57
CA TYR A 108 7.17 -1.32 17.34
C TYR A 108 6.10 -0.93 16.31
N GLU A 109 5.97 -1.66 15.19
CA GLU A 109 4.93 -1.41 14.19
C GLU A 109 3.53 -1.48 14.82
N GLN A 110 3.27 -2.47 15.68
CA GLN A 110 1.95 -2.65 16.32
C GLN A 110 1.61 -1.63 17.40
N LEU A 111 2.55 -0.79 17.84
CA LEU A 111 2.21 0.39 18.65
C LEU A 111 1.40 1.41 17.82
N ALA A 112 1.55 1.41 16.49
CA ALA A 112 0.78 2.27 15.62
C ALA A 112 -0.61 1.68 15.37
N PRO A 113 -1.69 2.47 15.54
CA PRO A 113 -2.97 2.12 14.97
C PRO A 113 -2.87 1.85 13.47
N ALA A 114 -3.66 0.91 12.95
CA ALA A 114 -3.59 0.50 11.55
C ALA A 114 -3.70 1.69 10.58
N HIS A 115 -4.64 2.62 10.82
CA HIS A 115 -4.82 3.79 9.95
C HIS A 115 -3.63 4.75 9.98
N VAL A 116 -2.82 4.77 11.04
CA VAL A 116 -1.58 5.56 11.13
C VAL A 116 -0.50 4.94 10.26
N VAL A 117 -0.33 3.61 10.34
CA VAL A 117 0.58 2.87 9.44
C VAL A 117 0.19 3.14 7.99
N GLU A 118 -1.11 3.09 7.69
CA GLU A 118 -1.61 3.40 6.36
C GLU A 118 -1.32 4.85 5.94
N ALA A 119 -1.67 5.84 6.74
CA ALA A 119 -1.47 7.25 6.41
C ALA A 119 0.01 7.59 6.17
N LEU A 120 0.91 7.09 7.03
CA LEU A 120 2.33 7.40 6.97
C LEU A 120 3.08 6.66 5.87
N THR A 121 2.59 5.49 5.47
CA THR A 121 3.27 4.71 4.43
C THR A 121 2.80 5.09 3.03
N PHE A 122 1.65 5.74 2.85
CA PHE A 122 1.07 6.00 1.52
C PHE A 122 1.43 7.36 0.89
N ASP A 123 2.24 8.20 1.54
CA ASP A 123 2.54 9.57 1.08
C ASP A 123 1.31 10.23 0.44
N GLN A 124 0.18 10.18 1.14
CA GLN A 124 -0.96 10.97 0.70
C GLN A 124 -0.52 12.41 0.87
N PRO A 125 -0.52 13.24 -0.20
CA PRO A 125 -0.23 14.64 -0.06
C PRO A 125 -1.17 15.15 1.03
N ASP A 126 -0.59 15.65 2.13
CA ASP A 126 -1.29 16.00 3.34
C ASP A 126 -2.55 16.77 2.94
N LYS A 127 -3.73 16.12 3.04
CA LYS A 127 -5.00 16.75 2.63
C LYS A 127 -5.23 18.01 3.48
N THR A 128 -4.54 18.08 4.60
CA THR A 128 -4.35 19.24 5.46
C THR A 128 -3.41 20.25 4.79
N ARG A 129 -3.97 21.16 3.99
CA ARG A 129 -3.21 22.32 3.51
C ARG A 129 -3.03 23.31 4.65
N TRP A 130 -1.82 23.35 5.22
CA TRP A 130 -1.39 24.39 6.14
C TRP A 130 -1.33 25.74 5.42
N GLU A 131 -2.14 26.72 5.85
CA GLU A 131 -2.07 28.09 5.34
C GLU A 131 -1.11 28.91 6.19
N TRP A 132 0.17 28.97 5.77
CA TRP A 132 1.21 29.74 6.47
C TRP A 132 1.02 31.25 6.29
N LEU A 133 1.14 32.02 7.37
CA LEU A 133 0.95 33.47 7.39
C LEU A 133 2.24 34.19 7.85
N PRO A 134 2.86 35.07 7.04
CA PRO A 134 2.47 35.51 5.69
C PRO A 134 3.00 34.62 4.55
N SER A 135 4.05 33.83 4.79
CA SER A 135 4.68 32.94 3.81
C SER A 135 5.17 31.65 4.46
N PRO A 136 5.32 30.54 3.71
CA PRO A 136 5.85 29.30 4.24
C PRO A 136 7.23 29.49 4.87
N PRO A 137 7.52 28.83 6.01
CA PRO A 137 8.84 28.89 6.62
C PRO A 137 9.91 28.22 5.76
N THR A 138 11.15 28.64 5.95
CA THR A 138 12.30 27.91 5.43
C THR A 138 12.43 26.59 6.18
N GLN A 139 12.61 25.51 5.43
CA GLN A 139 12.79 24.16 5.96
C GLN A 139 14.28 23.80 6.01
N GLN A 140 14.68 23.10 7.07
CA GLN A 140 16.03 22.57 7.24
C GLN A 140 15.94 21.13 7.74
N ASP A 141 16.89 20.28 7.37
CA ASP A 141 16.96 18.93 7.92
C ASP A 141 17.96 18.89 9.07
N TRP A 142 17.49 18.51 10.26
CA TRP A 142 18.34 18.33 11.44
C TRP A 142 18.40 16.87 11.81
N SER A 143 19.62 16.38 12.05
CA SER A 143 19.89 15.04 12.55
C SER A 143 20.31 15.14 14.02
N LEU A 144 19.43 14.71 14.93
CA LEU A 144 19.67 14.76 16.37
C LEU A 144 19.50 13.35 16.97
N PRO A 145 20.23 13.02 18.05
CA PRO A 145 20.01 11.81 18.83
C PRO A 145 18.56 11.63 19.28
N VAL A 146 18.15 10.37 19.42
CA VAL A 146 16.91 10.04 20.11
C VAL A 146 17.13 10.22 21.60
N THR A 147 16.28 11.00 22.28
CA THR A 147 16.33 11.09 23.74
C THR A 147 15.72 9.85 24.38
N THR A 148 16.22 9.49 25.56
CA THR A 148 15.61 8.47 26.40
C THR A 148 14.24 8.96 26.86
N THR A 149 13.20 8.53 26.17
CA THR A 149 11.82 8.66 26.66
C THR A 149 11.50 7.42 27.50
N GLU A 150 10.78 7.59 28.60
CA GLU A 150 10.18 6.42 29.29
C GLU A 150 9.26 5.69 28.30
N PRO A 151 9.29 4.34 28.24
CA PRO A 151 10.02 3.45 29.13
C PRO A 151 11.53 3.34 28.80
N SER A 152 12.37 3.49 29.82
CA SER A 152 13.84 3.42 29.68
C SER A 152 14.40 2.05 29.29
N ASP A 153 13.60 0.98 29.40
CA ASP A 153 13.94 -0.40 29.05
C ASP A 153 13.66 -0.75 27.58
N TRP A 154 13.10 0.19 26.81
CA TRP A 154 12.89 0.01 25.38
C TRP A 154 14.19 0.24 24.60
N TRP A 155 14.43 -0.61 23.60
CA TRP A 155 15.57 -0.45 22.72
C TRP A 155 15.50 0.87 21.95
N LEU A 156 16.67 1.48 21.76
CA LEU A 156 16.82 2.72 21.01
C LEU A 156 17.78 2.49 19.84
N PRO A 157 17.46 3.01 18.65
CA PRO A 157 18.39 3.00 17.55
C PRO A 157 19.62 3.85 17.92
N PRO A 158 20.85 3.39 17.61
CA PRO A 158 22.06 4.16 17.87
C PRO A 158 22.21 5.35 16.91
N GLU A 159 21.51 5.32 15.77
CA GLU A 159 21.56 6.36 14.76
C GLU A 159 20.68 7.56 15.12
N PRO A 160 21.14 8.80 14.86
CA PRO A 160 20.31 9.98 15.02
C PRO A 160 19.16 9.95 14.01
N ILE A 161 18.04 10.59 14.38
CA ILE A 161 16.89 10.72 13.49
C ILE A 161 16.96 12.08 12.80
N THR A 162 16.83 12.06 11.48
CA THR A 162 16.71 13.26 10.67
C THR A 162 15.25 13.67 10.54
N ARG A 163 14.95 14.94 10.84
CA ARG A 163 13.62 15.53 10.62
C ARG A 163 13.74 16.83 9.86
N THR A 164 12.71 17.13 9.09
CA THR A 164 12.52 18.47 8.51
C THR A 164 11.98 19.40 9.58
N VAL A 165 12.63 20.56 9.73
CA VAL A 165 12.47 21.49 10.84
C VAL A 165 12.17 22.89 10.34
N PHE A 166 11.31 23.56 11.08
CA PHE A 166 11.07 25.00 10.98
C PHE A 166 11.77 25.72 12.14
N ALA A 167 12.81 26.51 11.83
CA ALA A 167 13.55 27.30 12.81
C ALA A 167 13.29 28.79 12.59
N ASN A 168 12.58 29.41 13.55
CA ASN A 168 12.32 30.85 13.57
C ASN A 168 11.79 31.28 14.97
N GLU A 169 11.88 32.58 15.30
CA GLU A 169 11.31 33.11 16.55
C GLU A 169 9.82 32.82 16.66
N GLN A 170 9.10 32.97 15.55
CA GLN A 170 7.66 32.81 15.51
C GLN A 170 7.19 32.32 14.13
N LEU A 171 6.26 31.38 14.13
CA LEU A 171 5.58 30.83 12.97
C LEU A 171 4.08 30.90 13.20
N THR A 172 3.33 31.41 12.23
CA THR A 172 1.88 31.53 12.32
C THR A 172 1.23 30.81 11.15
N LEU A 173 0.18 30.04 11.43
CA LEU A 173 -0.59 29.32 10.41
C LEU A 173 -2.08 29.33 10.74
N ARG A 174 -2.89 29.22 9.70
CA ARG A 174 -4.33 29.03 9.78
C ARG A 174 -4.70 27.62 9.32
N ILE A 175 -5.61 26.99 10.06
CA ILE A 175 -6.05 25.62 9.75
C ILE A 175 -7.50 25.38 10.18
N THR A 176 -8.24 24.63 9.37
CA THR A 176 -9.55 24.08 9.75
C THR A 176 -9.34 22.68 10.31
N LEU A 177 -9.64 22.51 11.60
CA LEU A 177 -9.43 21.25 12.31
C LEU A 177 -10.53 20.23 11.94
N PRO A 178 -10.20 18.94 11.78
CA PRO A 178 -11.20 17.90 11.58
C PRO A 178 -12.14 17.71 12.79
N ALA A 179 -13.27 17.04 12.56
CA ALA A 179 -14.35 16.85 13.54
C ALA A 179 -14.14 15.66 14.51
N GLN A 180 -13.15 14.81 14.26
CA GLN A 180 -12.75 13.67 15.10
C GLN A 180 -11.28 13.86 15.53
N PRO A 181 -10.80 13.21 16.61
CA PRO A 181 -9.84 13.81 17.54
C PRO A 181 -8.60 14.37 16.84
N VAL A 182 -8.23 15.57 17.24
CA VAL A 182 -7.15 16.38 16.68
C VAL A 182 -6.14 16.68 17.76
N VAL A 183 -5.05 15.93 17.77
CA VAL A 183 -3.87 16.24 18.57
C VAL A 183 -2.87 16.91 17.66
N LEU A 184 -2.39 18.09 18.04
CA LEU A 184 -1.23 18.67 17.41
C LEU A 184 0.01 17.98 17.98
N SER A 185 0.71 17.25 17.14
CA SER A 185 1.96 16.56 17.50
C SER A 185 3.14 17.24 16.81
N PHE A 186 4.25 17.36 17.52
CA PHE A 186 5.48 17.95 17.00
C PHE A 186 6.70 17.42 17.74
N TRP A 187 7.84 17.56 17.10
CA TRP A 187 9.15 17.31 17.68
C TRP A 187 9.87 18.63 17.95
N MET A 188 10.54 18.70 19.08
CA MET A 188 11.31 19.84 19.54
C MET A 188 12.78 19.44 19.58
N GLY A 189 13.63 20.30 19.06
CA GLY A 189 15.06 20.03 19.02
C GLY A 189 15.86 21.31 18.88
N THR A 190 17.13 21.24 19.26
CA THR A 190 18.10 22.32 19.07
C THR A 190 19.45 21.69 18.71
N PRO A 191 20.17 22.23 17.71
CA PRO A 191 21.53 21.81 17.40
C PRO A 191 22.55 22.37 18.40
N THR A 192 22.14 23.26 19.31
CA THR A 192 23.02 23.87 20.33
C THR A 192 22.70 23.32 21.72
N ALA A 193 23.70 23.25 22.60
CA ALA A 193 23.50 22.80 23.99
C ALA A 193 22.84 23.86 24.90
N GLN A 194 22.04 24.76 24.34
CA GLN A 194 21.36 25.83 25.08
C GLN A 194 19.93 25.40 25.43
N PRO A 195 19.41 25.80 26.60
CA PRO A 195 18.02 25.55 26.92
C PRO A 195 17.11 26.28 25.94
N ALA A 196 15.98 25.67 25.60
CA ALA A 196 15.03 26.24 24.67
C ALA A 196 13.60 26.19 25.21
N THR A 197 12.84 27.24 24.98
CA THR A 197 11.41 27.32 25.30
C THR A 197 10.60 27.31 24.02
N TYR A 198 9.57 26.48 24.00
CA TYR A 198 8.63 26.33 22.89
C TYR A 198 7.24 26.68 23.40
N ARG A 199 6.52 27.56 22.70
CA ARG A 199 5.13 27.92 23.04
C ARG A 199 4.23 27.69 21.86
N VAL A 200 3.09 27.05 22.14
CA VAL A 200 1.99 26.90 21.18
C VAL A 200 0.87 27.82 21.65
N MET A 201 0.43 28.72 20.78
CA MET A 201 -0.70 29.60 21.02
C MET A 201 -1.83 29.31 20.03
N LEU A 202 -3.07 29.35 20.52
CA LEU A 202 -4.30 29.19 19.75
C LEU A 202 -5.09 30.51 19.84
N ASP A 203 -5.32 31.13 18.69
CA ASP A 203 -6.03 32.41 18.57
C ASP A 203 -5.53 33.51 19.54
N GLY A 204 -4.23 33.47 19.85
CA GLY A 204 -3.55 34.42 20.72
C GLY A 204 -3.42 34.00 22.19
N GLU A 205 -4.06 32.91 22.62
CA GLU A 205 -3.93 32.36 23.98
C GLU A 205 -2.91 31.23 24.04
N VAL A 206 -2.13 31.15 25.13
CA VAL A 206 -1.13 30.09 25.31
C VAL A 206 -1.83 28.76 25.57
N ALA A 207 -1.77 27.84 24.61
CA ALA A 207 -2.29 26.49 24.74
C ALA A 207 -1.29 25.54 25.41
N GLY A 208 0.02 25.79 25.27
CA GLY A 208 1.04 25.05 25.99
C GLY A 208 2.43 25.68 25.90
N THR A 209 3.26 25.37 26.90
CA THR A 209 4.67 25.76 26.97
C THR A 209 5.50 24.53 27.31
N PHE A 210 6.59 24.35 26.58
CA PHE A 210 7.51 23.23 26.73
C PHE A 210 8.92 23.77 26.90
N GLU A 211 9.73 23.09 27.71
CA GLU A 211 11.11 23.47 28.00
C GLU A 211 12.03 22.30 27.70
N LEU A 212 13.03 22.55 26.86
CA LEU A 212 14.13 21.64 26.62
C LEU A 212 15.30 22.05 27.52
N ALA A 213 15.66 21.18 28.48
CA ALA A 213 16.74 21.45 29.41
C ALA A 213 18.12 21.29 28.75
N ALA A 214 19.09 22.12 29.16
CA ALA A 214 20.50 21.89 28.81
C ALA A 214 21.10 20.80 29.71
N PRO A 215 21.97 19.90 29.21
CA PRO A 215 22.57 19.87 27.86
C PRO A 215 21.88 18.85 26.92
N GLU A 216 20.57 18.63 27.01
CA GLU A 216 19.90 17.59 26.21
C GLU A 216 19.95 17.95 24.71
N GLN A 217 20.70 17.17 23.93
CA GLN A 217 20.95 17.41 22.50
C GLN A 217 20.05 16.58 21.57
N GLY A 218 18.96 16.01 22.07
CA GLY A 218 18.13 15.10 21.29
C GLY A 218 16.74 15.63 20.98
N TRP A 219 16.04 14.87 20.14
CA TRP A 219 14.63 15.09 19.85
C TRP A 219 13.76 14.83 21.08
N GLN A 220 12.94 15.80 21.46
CA GLN A 220 11.86 15.63 22.43
C GLN A 220 10.50 15.77 21.75
N HIS A 221 9.57 14.86 22.05
CA HIS A 221 8.21 14.92 21.53
C HIS A 221 7.34 15.84 22.40
N GLY A 222 6.52 16.66 21.75
CA GLY A 222 5.49 17.47 22.39
C GLY A 222 4.15 17.30 21.69
N TYR A 223 3.07 17.55 22.43
CA TYR A 223 1.72 17.52 21.87
C TYR A 223 0.77 18.46 22.60
N ILE A 224 -0.28 18.88 21.89
CA ILE A 224 -1.41 19.66 22.43
C ILE A 224 -2.70 18.98 22.00
N ASP A 225 -3.61 18.76 22.96
CA ASP A 225 -4.97 18.31 22.66
C ASP A 225 -5.78 19.49 22.09
N LEU A 226 -6.14 19.41 20.81
CA LEU A 226 -6.98 20.39 20.13
C LEU A 226 -8.44 19.96 20.04
N ALA A 227 -8.85 18.86 20.68
CA ALA A 227 -10.24 18.39 20.68
C ALA A 227 -11.27 19.48 21.05
N PRO A 228 -11.00 20.43 21.97
CA PRO A 228 -11.94 21.51 22.26
C PRO A 228 -12.26 22.42 21.06
N TRP A 229 -11.39 22.47 20.04
CA TRP A 229 -11.55 23.26 18.81
C TRP A 229 -11.88 22.39 17.58
N ALA A 230 -12.25 21.13 17.76
CA ALA A 230 -12.59 20.23 16.66
C ALA A 230 -13.67 20.83 15.74
N GLY A 231 -13.46 20.73 14.42
CA GLY A 231 -14.35 21.31 13.40
C GLY A 231 -14.24 22.84 13.22
N GLN A 232 -13.41 23.53 14.00
CA GLN A 232 -13.25 24.98 13.92
C GLN A 232 -12.02 25.39 13.10
N THR A 233 -12.03 26.62 12.61
CA THR A 233 -10.83 27.23 12.01
C THR A 233 -10.10 28.03 13.07
N VAL A 234 -8.84 27.70 13.32
CA VAL A 234 -8.00 28.32 14.34
C VAL A 234 -6.72 28.90 13.73
N ILE A 235 -6.15 29.89 14.40
CA ILE A 235 -4.80 30.38 14.14
C ILE A 235 -3.86 29.77 15.17
N ILE A 236 -2.90 28.97 14.69
CA ILE A 236 -1.85 28.38 15.52
C ILE A 236 -0.61 29.24 15.38
N THR A 237 -0.07 29.71 16.49
CA THR A 237 1.23 30.40 16.53
C THR A 237 2.22 29.60 17.35
N LEU A 238 3.33 29.23 16.72
CA LEU A 238 4.44 28.51 17.33
C LEU A 238 5.58 29.50 17.60
N GLN A 239 6.00 29.64 18.85
CA GLN A 239 7.10 30.52 19.24
C GLN A 239 8.26 29.71 19.82
N THR A 240 9.49 30.07 19.46
CA THR A 240 10.71 29.48 20.03
C THR A 240 11.63 30.54 20.59
N SER A 241 12.40 30.17 21.61
CA SER A 241 13.53 30.94 22.11
C SER A 241 14.60 29.98 22.63
N PRO A 242 15.87 30.05 22.19
CA PRO A 242 16.41 30.95 21.16
C PRO A 242 16.01 30.54 19.73
N THR A 243 16.30 31.38 18.73
CA THR A 243 16.00 31.13 17.30
C THR A 243 16.68 29.92 16.69
N THR A 244 17.68 29.37 17.38
CA THR A 244 18.34 28.13 16.98
C THR A 244 17.53 26.88 17.34
N ALA A 245 16.45 27.02 18.11
CA ALA A 245 15.49 25.96 18.38
C ALA A 245 14.47 25.84 17.24
N GLY A 246 13.90 24.66 17.05
CA GLY A 246 13.01 24.43 15.92
C GLY A 246 11.97 23.33 16.13
N TRP A 247 10.94 23.39 15.30
CA TRP A 247 9.82 22.45 15.30
C TRP A 247 9.97 21.45 14.15
N GLY A 248 10.07 20.17 14.46
CA GLY A 248 10.10 19.08 13.49
C GLY A 248 8.76 18.36 13.39
N ASP A 249 8.45 17.81 12.22
CA ASP A 249 7.34 16.87 12.00
C ASP A 249 5.99 17.34 12.61
N LEU A 250 5.62 18.60 12.36
CA LEU A 250 4.33 19.17 12.78
C LEU A 250 3.18 18.44 12.08
N ARG A 251 2.30 17.77 12.84
CA ARG A 251 1.20 16.96 12.29
C ARG A 251 -0.06 17.04 13.14
N LEU A 252 -1.21 16.92 12.49
CA LEU A 252 -2.46 16.59 13.16
C LEU A 252 -2.64 15.07 13.15
N ILE A 253 -2.85 14.51 14.34
CA ILE A 253 -3.00 13.07 14.54
C ILE A 253 -4.23 12.83 15.43
N ASP A 254 -4.81 11.64 15.38
CA ASP A 254 -5.76 11.23 16.42
C ASP A 254 -5.05 10.83 17.73
N GLN A 255 -5.83 10.77 18.79
CA GLN A 255 -5.34 10.40 20.13
C GLN A 255 -4.72 8.99 20.17
N ALA A 256 -5.21 8.04 19.37
CA ALA A 256 -4.71 6.66 19.39
C ALA A 256 -3.32 6.57 18.75
N ALA A 257 -2.99 7.46 17.82
CA ALA A 257 -1.67 7.56 17.20
C ALA A 257 -0.57 8.05 18.16
N LEU A 258 -0.94 8.78 19.21
CA LEU A 258 0.00 9.47 20.09
C LEU A 258 1.00 8.53 20.75
N ALA A 259 0.57 7.33 21.15
CA ALA A 259 1.43 6.33 21.78
C ALA A 259 2.58 5.90 20.84
N CYS A 260 2.28 5.61 19.57
CA CYS A 260 3.32 5.31 18.59
C CYS A 260 4.22 6.52 18.32
N ILE A 261 3.61 7.68 18.03
CA ILE A 261 4.35 8.84 17.51
C ILE A 261 5.29 9.39 18.57
N ARG A 262 4.88 9.42 19.84
CA ARG A 262 5.74 9.85 20.96
C ARG A 262 7.05 9.04 21.06
N HIS A 263 7.01 7.77 20.68
CA HIS A 263 8.14 6.85 20.77
C HIS A 263 8.78 6.55 19.41
N ASP A 264 8.46 7.30 18.36
CA ASP A 264 8.99 7.05 17.01
C ASP A 264 8.80 5.62 16.53
N CYS A 265 7.65 5.01 16.85
CA CYS A 265 7.50 3.56 16.74
C CYS A 265 7.84 3.03 15.34
N LEU A 266 7.40 3.70 14.27
CA LEU A 266 7.68 3.27 12.90
C LEU A 266 9.17 3.40 12.50
N GLN A 267 9.86 4.43 12.99
CA GLN A 267 11.30 4.59 12.77
C GLN A 267 12.09 3.54 13.55
N ARG A 268 11.68 3.25 14.80
CA ARG A 268 12.28 2.19 15.61
C ARG A 268 12.02 0.80 15.01
N ALA A 269 10.85 0.58 14.42
CA ALA A 269 10.55 -0.64 13.67
C ALA A 269 11.52 -0.84 12.51
N ALA A 270 11.67 0.17 11.66
CA ALA A 270 12.60 0.14 10.53
C ALA A 270 14.06 -0.03 10.99
N ALA A 271 14.48 0.63 12.07
CA ALA A 271 15.82 0.49 12.62
C ALA A 271 16.07 -0.90 13.20
N ALA A 272 15.11 -1.48 13.92
CA ALA A 272 15.19 -2.85 14.45
C ALA A 272 15.33 -3.87 13.30
N TRP A 273 14.54 -3.72 12.24
CA TRP A 273 14.65 -4.56 11.04
C TRP A 273 16.03 -4.44 10.38
N ARG A 274 16.55 -3.22 10.19
CA ARG A 274 17.91 -3.00 9.66
C ARG A 274 18.97 -3.64 10.54
N GLN A 275 18.85 -3.53 11.86
CA GLN A 275 19.77 -4.15 12.81
C GLN A 275 19.73 -5.70 12.74
N GLY A 276 18.56 -6.27 12.43
CA GLY A 276 18.38 -7.68 12.13
C GLY A 276 18.86 -8.13 10.75
N GLY A 277 19.37 -7.21 9.91
CA GLY A 277 19.81 -7.51 8.55
C GLY A 277 18.70 -7.59 7.51
N PHE A 278 17.48 -7.13 7.82
CA PHE A 278 16.38 -7.09 6.87
C PHE A 278 16.48 -5.90 5.93
N THR A 279 16.03 -6.11 4.70
CA THR A 279 15.94 -5.10 3.65
C THR A 279 14.50 -4.94 3.18
N ALA A 280 14.23 -3.87 2.44
CA ALA A 280 12.96 -3.68 1.74
C ALA A 280 12.62 -4.88 0.81
N ALA A 281 13.63 -5.54 0.23
CA ALA A 281 13.45 -6.69 -0.67
C ALA A 281 12.90 -7.93 0.06
N ASP A 282 13.30 -8.15 1.31
CA ASP A 282 12.82 -9.28 2.12
C ASP A 282 11.31 -9.17 2.39
N PHE A 283 10.84 -7.96 2.71
CA PHE A 283 9.42 -7.67 2.88
C PHE A 283 8.66 -7.72 1.55
N LEU A 284 9.26 -7.24 0.47
CA LEU A 284 8.67 -7.28 -0.87
C LEU A 284 8.42 -8.72 -1.34
N HIS A 285 9.36 -9.63 -1.09
CA HIS A 285 9.20 -11.04 -1.42
C HIS A 285 7.98 -11.64 -0.72
N ARG A 286 7.83 -11.40 0.58
CA ARG A 286 6.69 -11.89 1.39
C ARG A 286 5.37 -11.30 0.90
N GLY A 287 5.32 -9.99 0.66
CA GLY A 287 4.16 -9.33 0.10
C GLY A 287 3.74 -9.91 -1.25
N THR A 288 4.71 -10.22 -2.12
CA THR A 288 4.46 -10.85 -3.42
C THR A 288 3.88 -12.27 -3.26
N VAL A 289 4.37 -13.05 -2.30
CA VAL A 289 3.84 -14.39 -1.99
C VAL A 289 2.39 -14.29 -1.51
N ALA A 290 2.11 -13.44 -0.52
CA ALA A 290 0.75 -13.20 0.00
C ALA A 290 -0.20 -12.71 -1.11
N PHE A 291 0.26 -11.80 -1.96
CA PHE A 291 -0.51 -11.29 -3.10
C PHE A 291 -0.89 -12.41 -4.08
N ARG A 292 0.05 -13.29 -4.43
CA ARG A 292 -0.22 -14.45 -5.31
C ARG A 292 -1.21 -15.44 -4.70
N GLN A 293 -1.24 -15.53 -3.37
CA GLN A 293 -2.22 -16.31 -2.61
C GLN A 293 -3.57 -15.58 -2.43
N LYS A 294 -3.71 -14.36 -2.99
CA LYS A 294 -4.87 -13.47 -2.86
C LYS A 294 -5.17 -13.04 -1.42
N GLN A 295 -4.18 -13.13 -0.54
CA GLN A 295 -4.23 -12.62 0.83
C GLN A 295 -3.87 -11.13 0.79
N TYR A 296 -4.74 -10.32 0.20
CA TYR A 296 -4.42 -8.92 -0.11
C TYR A 296 -4.20 -8.06 1.14
N ASP A 297 -4.91 -8.29 2.23
CA ASP A 297 -4.69 -7.58 3.50
C ASP A 297 -3.29 -7.84 4.07
N GLU A 298 -2.82 -9.09 3.97
CA GLU A 298 -1.46 -9.44 4.37
C GLU A 298 -0.41 -8.84 3.42
N ALA A 299 -0.66 -8.92 2.10
CA ALA A 299 0.22 -8.31 1.12
C ALA A 299 0.38 -6.80 1.35
N LEU A 300 -0.71 -6.09 1.70
CA LEU A 300 -0.68 -4.66 2.02
C LEU A 300 0.18 -4.34 3.24
N ARG A 301 0.10 -5.15 4.31
CA ARG A 301 0.99 -4.98 5.48
C ARG A 301 2.46 -5.14 5.07
N TRP A 302 2.78 -6.20 4.33
CA TRP A 302 4.15 -6.41 3.84
C TRP A 302 4.65 -5.27 2.97
N TYR A 303 3.84 -4.76 2.03
CA TYR A 303 4.20 -3.60 1.21
C TYR A 303 4.32 -2.31 2.04
N GLY A 304 3.53 -2.15 3.10
CA GLY A 304 3.71 -1.07 4.08
C GLY A 304 5.10 -1.09 4.71
N ARG A 305 5.59 -2.28 5.09
CA ARG A 305 6.95 -2.47 5.62
C ARG A 305 8.03 -2.19 4.58
N VAL A 306 7.78 -2.47 3.30
CA VAL A 306 8.68 -2.05 2.20
C VAL A 306 8.84 -0.54 2.20
N ALA A 307 7.73 0.21 2.33
CA ALA A 307 7.75 1.67 2.40
C ALA A 307 8.49 2.20 3.64
N MET A 308 8.26 1.59 4.81
CA MET A 308 8.99 1.93 6.04
C MET A 308 10.51 1.70 5.91
N MET A 309 10.92 0.74 5.08
CA MET A 309 12.32 0.44 4.78
C MET A 309 12.87 1.24 3.58
N GLY A 310 12.15 2.26 3.12
CA GLY A 310 12.57 3.16 2.04
C GLY A 310 12.36 2.63 0.62
N GLY A 311 11.67 1.51 0.44
CA GLY A 311 11.29 1.00 -0.88
C GLY A 311 9.96 1.60 -1.36
N ASP A 312 9.80 1.78 -2.67
CA ASP A 312 8.55 2.30 -3.22
C ASP A 312 7.59 1.17 -3.62
N THR A 313 6.40 1.17 -3.04
CA THR A 313 5.29 0.26 -3.41
C THR A 313 3.97 1.02 -3.64
N THR A 314 4.04 2.31 -3.92
CA THR A 314 2.90 3.24 -3.90
C THR A 314 1.75 2.79 -4.80
N SER A 315 1.97 2.65 -6.12
CA SER A 315 0.91 2.22 -7.03
C SER A 315 0.48 0.76 -6.81
N THR A 316 1.42 -0.11 -6.43
CA THR A 316 1.09 -1.51 -6.09
C THR A 316 0.07 -1.59 -4.97
N ARG A 317 0.25 -0.81 -3.91
CA ARG A 317 -0.65 -0.83 -2.77
C ARG A 317 -2.00 -0.20 -3.09
N TRP A 318 -2.03 0.90 -3.86
CA TRP A 318 -3.28 1.48 -4.37
C TRP A 318 -4.09 0.46 -5.17
N TYR A 319 -3.44 -0.20 -6.12
CA TYR A 319 -4.09 -1.22 -6.94
C TYR A 319 -4.52 -2.45 -6.12
N THR A 320 -3.71 -2.87 -5.14
CA THR A 320 -4.08 -3.98 -4.25
C THR A 320 -5.32 -3.65 -3.42
N ARG A 321 -5.47 -2.42 -2.92
CA ARG A 321 -6.70 -1.97 -2.25
C ARG A 321 -7.89 -1.94 -3.21
N TYR A 322 -7.70 -1.44 -4.43
CA TYR A 322 -8.72 -1.50 -5.47
C TYR A 322 -9.23 -2.94 -5.69
N LEU A 323 -8.35 -3.95 -5.68
CA LEU A 323 -8.77 -5.35 -5.81
C LEU A 323 -9.62 -5.85 -4.64
N ILE A 324 -9.51 -5.25 -3.46
CA ILE A 324 -10.32 -5.58 -2.28
C ILE A 324 -11.66 -4.84 -2.31
N THR A 325 -11.64 -3.51 -2.51
CA THR A 325 -12.82 -2.65 -2.31
C THR A 325 -13.58 -2.35 -3.60
N ASN A 326 -12.93 -2.51 -4.76
CA ASN A 326 -13.43 -2.08 -6.07
C ASN A 326 -13.78 -0.58 -6.15
N GLU A 327 -13.17 0.26 -5.30
CA GLU A 327 -13.35 1.71 -5.32
C GLU A 327 -12.56 2.35 -6.47
N ARG A 328 -13.27 3.06 -7.36
CA ARG A 328 -12.70 3.64 -8.58
C ARG A 328 -11.54 4.61 -8.30
N GLU A 329 -11.63 5.41 -7.25
CA GLU A 329 -10.62 6.40 -6.89
C GLU A 329 -9.24 5.76 -6.64
N LEU A 330 -9.20 4.58 -6.02
CA LEU A 330 -7.95 3.87 -5.73
C LEU A 330 -7.26 3.37 -7.00
N LEU A 331 -8.04 2.94 -8.00
CA LEU A 331 -7.51 2.57 -9.30
C LEU A 331 -6.93 3.80 -10.00
N ASP A 332 -7.66 4.92 -10.00
CA ASP A 332 -7.19 6.18 -10.57
C ASP A 332 -5.91 6.66 -9.89
N GLN A 333 -5.81 6.57 -8.57
CA GLN A 333 -4.59 6.92 -7.82
C GLN A 333 -3.41 6.00 -8.17
N SER A 334 -3.64 4.70 -8.37
CA SER A 334 -2.57 3.76 -8.76
C SER A 334 -1.97 4.11 -10.12
N VAL A 335 -2.80 4.50 -11.09
CA VAL A 335 -2.39 4.85 -12.45
C VAL A 335 -1.84 6.28 -12.51
N ALA A 336 -2.40 7.22 -11.76
CA ALA A 336 -1.90 8.59 -11.71
C ALA A 336 -0.51 8.69 -11.08
N SER A 337 -0.23 7.88 -10.04
CA SER A 337 1.08 7.85 -9.39
C SER A 337 2.12 7.12 -10.24
N ASP A 338 1.71 6.04 -10.92
CA ASP A 338 2.51 5.15 -11.78
C ASP A 338 3.93 4.81 -11.30
N GLN A 339 4.12 4.65 -10.00
CA GLN A 339 5.42 4.41 -9.35
C GLN A 339 5.32 3.30 -8.30
N GLY A 340 6.44 2.68 -7.95
CA GLY A 340 6.43 1.60 -6.96
C GLY A 340 5.63 0.37 -7.40
N TRP A 341 5.67 0.03 -8.68
CA TRP A 341 5.14 -1.23 -9.19
C TRP A 341 6.10 -2.36 -8.87
N ILE A 342 5.61 -3.39 -8.18
CA ILE A 342 6.43 -4.55 -7.79
C ILE A 342 6.84 -5.43 -8.97
N ASN A 343 6.11 -5.33 -10.09
CA ASN A 343 6.44 -5.95 -11.37
C ASN A 343 5.62 -5.30 -12.49
N SER A 344 6.07 -5.51 -13.74
CA SER A 344 5.40 -4.98 -14.94
C SER A 344 4.02 -5.58 -15.18
N GLU A 345 3.78 -6.83 -14.77
CA GLU A 345 2.48 -7.48 -14.92
C GLU A 345 1.38 -6.73 -14.15
N LEU A 346 1.66 -6.35 -12.89
CA LEU A 346 0.69 -5.66 -12.06
C LEU A 346 0.38 -4.26 -12.58
N ARG A 347 1.42 -3.53 -13.02
CA ARG A 347 1.29 -2.24 -13.69
C ARG A 347 0.36 -2.36 -14.90
N LEU A 348 0.62 -3.31 -15.80
CA LEU A 348 -0.19 -3.52 -17.00
C LEU A 348 -1.65 -3.86 -16.66
N ARG A 349 -1.89 -4.71 -15.66
CA ARG A 349 -3.24 -5.05 -15.21
C ARG A 349 -4.01 -3.84 -14.67
N ALA A 350 -3.37 -2.98 -13.90
CA ALA A 350 -3.97 -1.76 -13.39
C ALA A 350 -4.34 -0.79 -14.52
N TRP A 351 -3.39 -0.50 -15.40
CA TRP A 351 -3.60 0.38 -16.54
C TRP A 351 -4.68 -0.16 -17.50
N LEU A 352 -4.70 -1.46 -17.79
CA LEU A 352 -5.75 -2.08 -18.62
C LEU A 352 -7.12 -1.98 -17.98
N ARG A 353 -7.21 -2.20 -16.66
CA ARG A 353 -8.47 -2.07 -15.93
C ARG A 353 -8.97 -0.63 -15.95
N TRP A 354 -8.09 0.33 -15.70
CA TRP A 354 -8.38 1.76 -15.76
C TRP A 354 -8.88 2.18 -17.14
N ALA A 355 -8.13 1.80 -18.19
CA ALA A 355 -8.45 2.11 -19.57
C ALA A 355 -9.76 1.47 -20.05
N THR A 356 -10.05 0.24 -19.61
CA THR A 356 -11.28 -0.46 -19.99
C THR A 356 -12.51 0.26 -19.45
N LEU A 357 -12.48 0.66 -18.19
CA LEU A 357 -13.57 1.42 -17.57
C LEU A 357 -13.76 2.80 -18.25
N LEU A 358 -12.68 3.51 -18.56
CA LEU A 358 -12.77 4.77 -19.30
C LEU A 358 -13.31 4.56 -20.73
N HIS A 359 -12.94 3.47 -21.38
CA HIS A 359 -13.47 3.11 -22.69
C HIS A 359 -14.99 2.84 -22.62
N GLU A 360 -15.47 2.15 -21.59
CA GLU A 360 -16.91 1.94 -21.33
C GLU A 360 -17.64 3.27 -21.11
N GLU A 361 -17.01 4.23 -20.42
CA GLU A 361 -17.46 5.62 -20.26
C GLU A 361 -17.34 6.47 -21.54
N ARG A 362 -16.80 5.90 -22.63
CA ARG A 362 -16.52 6.58 -23.92
C ARG A 362 -15.51 7.72 -23.82
N ARG A 363 -14.66 7.72 -22.81
CA ARG A 363 -13.57 8.69 -22.59
C ARG A 363 -12.31 8.28 -23.37
N PHE A 364 -12.48 8.12 -24.68
CA PHE A 364 -11.47 7.49 -25.55
C PHE A 364 -10.16 8.26 -25.65
N ALA A 365 -10.19 9.60 -25.61
CA ALA A 365 -8.99 10.42 -25.69
C ALA A 365 -8.07 10.22 -24.48
N GLU A 366 -8.64 10.05 -23.28
CA GLU A 366 -7.89 9.78 -22.06
C GLU A 366 -7.28 8.38 -22.08
N VAL A 367 -8.01 7.39 -22.61
CA VAL A 367 -7.47 6.04 -22.83
C VAL A 367 -6.30 6.07 -23.80
N GLU A 368 -6.42 6.80 -24.90
CA GLU A 368 -5.33 6.93 -25.89
C GLU A 368 -4.08 7.52 -25.24
N GLN A 369 -4.20 8.69 -24.60
CA GLN A 369 -3.08 9.36 -23.95
C GLN A 369 -2.43 8.47 -22.88
N GLY A 370 -3.25 7.83 -22.04
CA GLY A 370 -2.77 6.97 -20.97
C GLY A 370 -2.04 5.72 -21.49
N LEU A 371 -2.61 5.00 -22.45
CA LEU A 371 -1.98 3.79 -22.99
C LEU A 371 -0.74 4.11 -23.84
N GLN A 372 -0.72 5.25 -24.54
CA GLN A 372 0.50 5.72 -25.22
C GLN A 372 1.61 6.02 -24.21
N HIS A 373 1.28 6.70 -23.09
CA HIS A 373 2.23 6.93 -22.00
C HIS A 373 2.79 5.60 -21.47
N LEU A 374 1.92 4.63 -21.17
CA LEU A 374 2.31 3.30 -20.68
C LEU A 374 3.26 2.56 -21.63
N ILE A 375 2.98 2.58 -22.94
CA ILE A 375 3.82 1.96 -23.96
C ILE A 375 5.22 2.58 -23.98
N VAL A 376 5.31 3.91 -23.89
CA VAL A 376 6.59 4.63 -23.92
C VAL A 376 7.41 4.37 -22.65
N THR A 377 6.77 4.30 -21.49
CA THR A 377 7.44 4.16 -20.18
C THR A 377 7.59 2.70 -19.72
N THR A 378 7.16 1.73 -20.53
CA THR A 378 7.30 0.29 -20.22
C THR A 378 7.58 -0.51 -21.49
N PRO A 379 8.82 -0.60 -21.99
CA PRO A 379 9.08 -1.34 -23.22
C PRO A 379 9.23 -2.86 -23.03
N ASP A 380 9.12 -3.38 -21.79
CA ASP A 380 9.42 -4.79 -21.49
C ASP A 380 8.23 -5.73 -21.80
N ILE A 381 8.23 -6.25 -23.03
CA ILE A 381 7.37 -7.36 -23.45
C ILE A 381 8.13 -8.66 -23.17
N ASN A 382 7.64 -9.43 -22.20
CA ASN A 382 8.18 -10.74 -21.87
C ASN A 382 7.07 -11.81 -21.93
N PRO A 383 7.40 -13.11 -21.93
CA PRO A 383 6.40 -14.17 -22.10
C PRO A 383 5.25 -14.15 -21.07
N SER A 384 5.49 -13.64 -19.86
CA SER A 384 4.42 -13.52 -18.85
C SER A 384 3.49 -12.33 -19.08
N THR A 385 3.94 -11.30 -19.79
CA THR A 385 3.15 -10.08 -20.07
C THR A 385 2.61 -10.01 -21.49
N THR A 386 2.98 -10.94 -22.39
CA THR A 386 2.58 -10.97 -23.81
C THR A 386 1.08 -10.73 -24.02
N ARG A 387 0.21 -11.45 -23.31
CA ARG A 387 -1.25 -11.29 -23.46
C ARG A 387 -1.73 -9.89 -23.04
N LEU A 388 -1.19 -9.37 -21.94
CA LEU A 388 -1.55 -8.04 -21.44
C LEU A 388 -1.10 -6.96 -22.43
N TRP A 389 0.09 -7.11 -23.02
CA TRP A 389 0.57 -6.20 -24.05
C TRP A 389 -0.31 -6.23 -25.30
N SER A 390 -0.70 -7.42 -25.78
CA SER A 390 -1.70 -7.52 -26.86
C SER A 390 -2.98 -6.77 -26.50
N ASP A 391 -3.47 -6.88 -25.27
CA ASP A 391 -4.66 -6.15 -24.83
C ASP A 391 -4.45 -4.63 -24.75
N VAL A 392 -3.26 -4.16 -24.38
CA VAL A 392 -2.93 -2.72 -24.35
C VAL A 392 -3.03 -2.14 -25.76
N TYR A 393 -2.37 -2.77 -26.73
CA TYR A 393 -2.41 -2.32 -28.13
C TYR A 393 -3.81 -2.45 -28.73
N ARG A 394 -4.54 -3.52 -28.41
CA ARG A 394 -5.92 -3.73 -28.84
C ARG A 394 -6.84 -2.64 -28.30
N LEU A 395 -6.75 -2.30 -27.03
CA LEU A 395 -7.59 -1.29 -26.40
C LEU A 395 -7.25 0.13 -26.88
N LEU A 396 -5.98 0.43 -27.12
CA LEU A 396 -5.56 1.68 -27.77
C LEU A 396 -6.17 1.80 -29.18
N ALA A 397 -6.13 0.73 -29.98
CA ALA A 397 -6.75 0.70 -31.30
C ALA A 397 -8.27 0.89 -31.23
N LEU A 398 -8.95 0.26 -30.26
CA LEU A 398 -10.37 0.45 -30.03
C LEU A 398 -10.72 1.89 -29.64
N SER A 399 -9.92 2.53 -28.80
CA SER A 399 -10.12 3.94 -28.43
C SER A 399 -9.95 4.88 -29.62
N LEU A 400 -8.99 4.63 -30.51
CA LEU A 400 -8.85 5.38 -31.76
C LEU A 400 -10.05 5.17 -32.69
N TRP A 401 -10.54 3.93 -32.81
CA TRP A 401 -11.77 3.65 -33.55
C TRP A 401 -12.98 4.38 -32.93
N GLY A 402 -13.13 4.39 -31.61
CA GLY A 402 -14.17 5.13 -30.90
C GLY A 402 -14.14 6.65 -31.13
N GLN A 403 -12.97 7.20 -31.46
CA GLN A 403 -12.77 8.58 -31.89
C GLN A 403 -12.98 8.80 -33.40
N ASN A 404 -13.49 7.81 -34.12
CA ASN A 404 -13.66 7.82 -35.57
C ASN A 404 -12.34 7.93 -36.36
N ARG A 405 -11.22 7.49 -35.76
CA ARG A 405 -9.86 7.51 -36.33
C ARG A 405 -9.38 6.09 -36.67
N ALA A 406 -10.23 5.31 -37.36
CA ALA A 406 -9.97 3.89 -37.64
C ALA A 406 -8.70 3.64 -38.47
N ALA A 407 -8.37 4.53 -39.41
CA ALA A 407 -7.14 4.40 -40.20
C ALA A 407 -5.87 4.48 -39.33
N GLU A 408 -5.86 5.35 -38.32
CA GLU A 408 -4.76 5.46 -37.35
C GLU A 408 -4.71 4.27 -36.38
N ALA A 409 -5.84 3.58 -36.17
CA ALA A 409 -5.94 2.41 -35.29
C ALA A 409 -5.31 1.14 -35.90
N ILE A 410 -5.22 1.04 -37.23
CA ILE A 410 -4.70 -0.13 -37.95
C ILE A 410 -3.32 -0.59 -37.42
N PRO A 411 -2.27 0.25 -37.33
CA PRO A 411 -0.96 -0.19 -36.87
C PRO A 411 -0.99 -0.75 -35.44
N TYR A 412 -1.79 -0.18 -34.54
CA TYR A 412 -1.93 -0.68 -33.17
C TYR A 412 -2.70 -2.01 -33.12
N ALA A 413 -3.77 -2.14 -33.90
CA ALA A 413 -4.52 -3.40 -33.98
C ALA A 413 -3.69 -4.53 -34.60
N ALA A 414 -2.89 -4.23 -35.63
CA ALA A 414 -1.92 -5.16 -36.19
C ALA A 414 -0.86 -5.56 -35.17
N LYS A 415 -0.33 -4.59 -34.41
CA LYS A 415 0.66 -4.84 -33.35
C LYS A 415 0.11 -5.73 -32.24
N ALA A 416 -1.16 -5.59 -31.88
CA ALA A 416 -1.82 -6.49 -30.92
C ALA A 416 -1.76 -7.95 -31.39
N VAL A 417 -2.07 -8.21 -32.66
CA VAL A 417 -1.99 -9.55 -33.27
C VAL A 417 -0.54 -10.04 -33.37
N GLU A 418 0.41 -9.17 -33.71
CA GLU A 418 1.84 -9.52 -33.77
C GLU A 418 2.37 -9.96 -32.40
N ILE A 419 1.97 -9.28 -31.32
CA ILE A 419 2.40 -9.58 -29.96
C ILE A 419 1.81 -10.91 -29.49
N ASP A 420 0.52 -11.14 -29.70
CA ASP A 420 -0.15 -12.39 -29.36
C ASP A 420 -0.98 -12.91 -30.53
N GLU A 421 -0.34 -13.72 -31.37
CA GLU A 421 -0.98 -14.34 -32.53
C GLU A 421 -2.12 -15.30 -32.13
N ARG A 422 -2.18 -15.72 -30.86
CA ARG A 422 -3.22 -16.61 -30.32
C ARG A 422 -4.37 -15.86 -29.68
N SER A 423 -4.35 -14.53 -29.68
CA SER A 423 -5.44 -13.72 -29.15
C SER A 423 -6.60 -13.64 -30.14
N THR A 424 -7.67 -14.41 -29.87
CA THR A 424 -8.94 -14.36 -30.62
C THR A 424 -9.44 -12.93 -30.74
N TRP A 425 -9.50 -12.18 -29.64
CA TRP A 425 -10.00 -10.81 -29.63
C TRP A 425 -9.10 -9.82 -30.38
N ALA A 426 -7.79 -10.03 -30.44
CA ALA A 426 -6.91 -9.20 -31.26
C ALA A 426 -7.25 -9.37 -32.75
N HIS A 427 -7.40 -10.60 -33.23
CA HIS A 427 -7.80 -10.87 -34.62
C HIS A 427 -9.18 -10.30 -34.96
N ILE A 428 -10.16 -10.45 -34.07
CA ILE A 428 -11.51 -9.88 -34.27
C ILE A 428 -11.44 -8.36 -34.41
N HIS A 429 -10.81 -7.66 -33.47
CA HIS A 429 -10.77 -6.21 -33.50
C HIS A 429 -9.90 -5.69 -34.63
N TYR A 430 -8.80 -6.36 -34.97
CA TYR A 430 -8.00 -6.06 -36.15
C TYR A 430 -8.84 -6.13 -37.43
N GLY A 431 -9.53 -7.24 -37.68
CA GLY A 431 -10.39 -7.39 -38.84
C GLY A 431 -11.48 -6.32 -38.91
N LYS A 432 -12.15 -6.01 -37.79
CA LYS A 432 -13.17 -4.95 -37.74
C LYS A 432 -12.60 -3.58 -38.07
N ILE A 433 -11.46 -3.24 -37.49
CA ILE A 433 -10.80 -1.94 -37.69
C ILE A 433 -10.34 -1.79 -39.15
N LEU A 434 -9.80 -2.85 -39.78
CA LEU A 434 -9.46 -2.83 -41.21
C LEU A 434 -10.66 -2.46 -42.07
N TYR A 435 -11.81 -3.12 -41.85
CA TYR A 435 -13.01 -2.86 -42.63
C TYR A 435 -13.57 -1.45 -42.43
N ILE A 436 -13.60 -0.99 -41.18
CA ILE A 436 -14.12 0.34 -40.85
C ILE A 436 -13.22 1.45 -41.41
N ALA A 437 -11.90 1.23 -41.43
CA ALA A 437 -10.98 2.17 -42.04
C ALA A 437 -11.09 2.20 -43.58
N ASP A 438 -11.26 1.03 -44.21
CA ASP A 438 -11.42 0.91 -45.66
C ASP A 438 -12.22 -0.37 -46.01
N PRO A 439 -13.49 -0.25 -46.47
CA PRO A 439 -14.31 -1.39 -46.87
C PRO A 439 -13.70 -2.27 -47.97
N ASN A 440 -12.75 -1.76 -48.77
CA ASN A 440 -12.04 -2.57 -49.76
C ASN A 440 -11.16 -3.65 -49.12
N GLN A 441 -10.88 -3.55 -47.81
CA GLN A 441 -10.13 -4.54 -47.04
C GLN A 441 -10.99 -5.67 -46.48
N ALA A 442 -12.25 -5.81 -46.93
CA ALA A 442 -13.16 -6.89 -46.49
C ALA A 442 -12.52 -8.29 -46.55
N TYR A 443 -11.72 -8.57 -47.58
CA TYR A 443 -11.00 -9.84 -47.69
C TYR A 443 -10.03 -10.08 -46.53
N LEU A 444 -9.27 -9.06 -46.13
CA LEU A 444 -8.36 -9.15 -44.98
C LEU A 444 -9.12 -9.28 -43.67
N THR A 445 -10.27 -8.61 -43.54
CA THR A 445 -11.18 -8.78 -42.41
C THR A 445 -11.69 -10.21 -42.29
N GLU A 446 -12.13 -10.82 -43.39
CA GLU A 446 -12.58 -12.21 -43.44
C GLU A 446 -11.45 -13.19 -43.07
N GLN A 447 -10.21 -12.93 -43.51
CA GLN A 447 -9.06 -13.72 -43.07
C GLN A 447 -8.82 -13.62 -41.56
N ALA A 448 -8.87 -12.42 -40.99
CA ALA A 448 -8.71 -12.21 -39.55
C ALA A 448 -9.84 -12.90 -38.77
N PHE A 449 -11.07 -12.83 -39.25
CA PHE A 449 -12.21 -13.54 -38.66
C PHE A 449 -12.07 -15.06 -38.73
N ALA A 450 -11.60 -15.59 -39.87
CA ALA A 450 -11.32 -17.01 -40.00
C ALA A 450 -10.21 -17.48 -39.03
N LYS A 451 -9.15 -16.68 -38.84
CA LYS A 451 -8.12 -16.94 -37.82
C LYS A 451 -8.71 -16.93 -36.41
N ALA A 452 -9.53 -15.95 -36.07
CA ALA A 452 -10.19 -15.89 -34.77
C ALA A 452 -11.06 -17.13 -34.51
N LEU A 453 -11.86 -17.56 -35.48
CA LEU A 453 -12.71 -18.75 -35.38
C LEU A 453 -11.89 -20.05 -35.32
N ALA A 454 -10.73 -20.11 -35.98
CA ALA A 454 -9.84 -21.26 -35.88
C ALA A 454 -9.19 -21.39 -34.49
N LEU A 455 -8.93 -20.26 -33.82
CA LEU A 455 -8.43 -20.23 -32.44
C LEU A 455 -9.53 -20.55 -31.43
N ASP A 456 -10.73 -20.00 -31.66
CA ASP A 456 -11.86 -20.09 -30.76
C ASP A 456 -13.20 -20.08 -31.55
N PRO A 457 -13.79 -21.26 -31.80
CA PRO A 457 -15.04 -21.38 -32.54
C PRO A 457 -16.30 -21.29 -31.65
N HIS A 458 -16.24 -20.76 -30.43
CA HIS A 458 -17.40 -20.73 -29.53
C HIS A 458 -18.56 -19.85 -30.08
N PRO A 459 -19.82 -20.15 -29.74
CA PRO A 459 -20.99 -19.46 -30.31
C PRO A 459 -20.99 -17.93 -30.14
N ALA A 460 -20.42 -17.44 -29.03
CA ALA A 460 -20.32 -16.00 -28.78
C ALA A 460 -19.44 -15.28 -29.83
N ILE A 461 -18.39 -15.94 -30.32
CA ILE A 461 -17.52 -15.39 -31.38
C ILE A 461 -18.30 -15.32 -32.68
N TRP A 462 -18.98 -16.38 -33.08
CA TRP A 462 -19.84 -16.39 -34.27
C TRP A 462 -20.87 -15.27 -34.24
N ARG A 463 -21.64 -15.15 -33.15
CA ARG A 463 -22.64 -14.07 -32.97
C ARG A 463 -22.00 -12.69 -33.09
N ASN A 464 -20.82 -12.49 -32.51
CA ASN A 464 -20.11 -11.21 -32.56
C ASN A 464 -19.70 -10.82 -34.00
N LEU A 465 -19.23 -11.78 -34.79
CA LEU A 465 -18.78 -11.56 -36.17
C LEU A 465 -19.97 -11.39 -37.14
N ILE A 466 -21.01 -12.20 -37.01
CA ILE A 466 -22.26 -12.07 -37.78
C ILE A 466 -22.91 -10.72 -37.48
N GLY A 467 -23.01 -10.38 -36.19
CA GLY A 467 -23.56 -9.10 -35.74
C GLY A 467 -22.78 -7.90 -36.29
N PHE A 468 -21.45 -8.00 -36.39
CA PHE A 468 -20.64 -6.95 -37.01
C PHE A 468 -21.00 -6.74 -38.49
N TRP A 469 -21.00 -7.80 -39.31
CA TRP A 469 -21.34 -7.67 -40.73
C TRP A 469 -22.73 -7.08 -40.96
N ARG A 470 -23.69 -7.43 -40.11
CA ARG A 470 -25.03 -6.82 -40.15
C ARG A 470 -25.03 -5.36 -39.78
N TRP A 471 -24.31 -4.99 -38.72
CA TRP A 471 -24.19 -3.60 -38.28
C TRP A 471 -23.58 -2.70 -39.36
N VAL A 472 -22.57 -3.18 -40.08
CA VAL A 472 -22.00 -2.46 -41.24
C VAL A 472 -22.79 -2.62 -42.54
N LYS A 473 -23.97 -3.25 -42.48
CA LYS A 473 -24.92 -3.44 -43.60
C LYS A 473 -24.37 -4.28 -44.76
N GLU A 474 -23.63 -5.34 -44.42
CA GLU A 474 -23.10 -6.35 -45.33
C GLU A 474 -23.85 -7.69 -45.17
N PRO A 475 -25.10 -7.78 -45.66
CA PRO A 475 -25.98 -8.93 -45.38
C PRO A 475 -25.50 -10.24 -46.01
N GLU A 476 -24.82 -10.19 -47.15
CA GLU A 476 -24.31 -11.40 -47.82
C GLU A 476 -23.19 -12.07 -47.02
N ARG A 477 -22.28 -11.27 -46.44
CA ARG A 477 -21.20 -11.74 -45.57
C ARG A 477 -21.74 -12.27 -44.25
N ALA A 478 -22.71 -11.59 -43.67
CA ALA A 478 -23.41 -12.09 -42.49
C ALA A 478 -24.08 -13.45 -42.77
N ALA A 479 -24.79 -13.58 -43.90
CA ALA A 479 -25.44 -14.83 -44.29
C ALA A 479 -24.42 -15.95 -44.57
N ALA A 480 -23.25 -15.62 -45.11
CA ALA A 480 -22.17 -16.59 -45.31
C ALA A 480 -21.65 -17.14 -43.96
N LEU A 481 -21.38 -16.29 -42.97
CA LEU A 481 -21.00 -16.74 -41.63
C LEU A 481 -22.10 -17.54 -40.94
N CYS A 482 -23.38 -17.16 -41.12
CA CYS A 482 -24.52 -17.93 -40.61
C CYS A 482 -24.54 -19.36 -41.17
N ARG A 483 -24.36 -19.53 -42.48
CA ARG A 483 -24.29 -20.87 -43.10
C ARG A 483 -23.12 -21.67 -42.55
N GLN A 484 -21.95 -21.04 -42.37
CA GLN A 484 -20.79 -21.70 -41.79
C GLN A 484 -21.04 -22.13 -40.33
N ALA A 485 -21.61 -21.26 -39.49
CA ALA A 485 -21.96 -21.58 -38.11
C ALA A 485 -22.96 -22.75 -38.03
N GLN A 486 -23.98 -22.75 -38.88
CA GLN A 486 -24.98 -23.83 -38.96
C GLN A 486 -24.34 -25.16 -39.41
N GLN A 487 -23.38 -25.12 -40.34
CA GLN A 487 -22.61 -26.31 -40.74
C GLN A 487 -21.75 -26.87 -39.59
N GLN A 488 -21.35 -26.03 -38.64
CA GLN A 488 -20.66 -26.42 -37.41
C GLN A 488 -21.64 -26.87 -36.30
N GLY A 489 -22.93 -26.97 -36.60
CA GLY A 489 -23.96 -27.43 -35.65
C GLY A 489 -24.52 -26.36 -34.73
N LEU A 490 -24.18 -25.07 -34.92
CA LEU A 490 -24.57 -23.97 -34.03
C LEU A 490 -25.92 -23.33 -34.40
N VAL A 491 -26.88 -24.11 -34.89
CA VAL A 491 -28.11 -23.61 -35.52
C VAL A 491 -28.94 -22.77 -34.55
N GLU A 492 -29.12 -23.23 -33.32
CA GLU A 492 -29.95 -22.54 -32.32
C GLU A 492 -29.21 -21.32 -31.74
N GLU A 493 -27.90 -21.44 -31.55
CA GLU A 493 -27.08 -20.45 -30.85
C GLU A 493 -26.79 -19.18 -31.64
N VAL A 494 -26.89 -19.22 -32.99
CA VAL A 494 -26.75 -18.03 -33.85
C VAL A 494 -28.08 -17.59 -34.47
N GLN A 495 -29.20 -18.25 -34.14
CA GLN A 495 -30.48 -18.05 -34.82
C GLN A 495 -30.94 -16.58 -34.78
N GLN A 496 -30.78 -15.91 -33.65
CA GLN A 496 -31.14 -14.50 -33.48
C GLN A 496 -30.35 -13.59 -34.42
N GLU A 497 -29.04 -13.80 -34.49
CA GLU A 497 -28.10 -13.05 -35.33
C GLU A 497 -28.19 -13.45 -36.79
N CYS A 498 -28.87 -14.54 -37.15
CA CYS A 498 -29.05 -14.99 -38.53
C CYS A 498 -30.43 -14.66 -39.12
N THR A 499 -31.39 -14.25 -38.30
CA THR A 499 -32.77 -13.96 -38.73
C THR A 499 -33.17 -12.48 -38.69
N LYS A 500 -32.54 -11.66 -37.84
CA LYS A 500 -32.81 -10.20 -37.75
C LYS A 500 -32.28 -9.39 -38.94
#